data_AF-A0A841KIV4-F1
#
_entry.id   AF-A0A841KIV4-F1
#
_cell.length_a   1.000
_cell.length_b   1.000
_cell.length_c   1.000
_cell.angle_alpha   90.00
_cell.angle_beta   90.00
_cell.angle_gamma   90.00
#
_symmetry.space_group_name_H-M   'P 1'
#
loop_
_entity.id
_entity.type
_entity.pdbx_description
1 polymer ?
#
loop_
_entity_poly.entity_id
_entity_poly.type
_entity_poly.pdbx_seq_one_letter_code
_entity_poly.pdbx_strand_id
1 'polypeptide(L)'
;MSTEAVDRMVSSVARAATVDEAEAVLARLSSEADLLDWPLDRDYAAWALQRASVGAAAAVRRVMLQTALARARWYAACATAGAEGLARSRHVHELEALLRTGR
;
A
#
# COMPACT_ATOMS: atom_id res chain seq x y z
N MET A 1 -9.65 -15.88 3.18
CA MET A 1 -8.25 -15.88 2.68
C MET A 1 -7.29 -15.26 3.70
N SER A 2 -5.96 -15.51 3.60
CA SER A 2 -4.91 -14.99 4.51
C SER A 2 -4.11 -13.85 3.87
N THR A 3 -3.54 -12.94 4.68
CA THR A 3 -2.67 -11.83 4.24
C THR A 3 -1.24 -12.27 3.92
N GLU A 4 -0.86 -13.50 4.22
CA GLU A 4 0.53 -13.98 4.13
C GLU A 4 1.18 -13.80 2.74
N ALA A 5 0.41 -13.94 1.66
CA ALA A 5 0.93 -13.72 0.31
C ALA A 5 1.31 -12.24 0.10
N VAL A 6 0.39 -11.34 0.44
CA VAL A 6 0.59 -9.88 0.40
C VAL A 6 1.74 -9.47 1.32
N ASP A 7 1.80 -10.00 2.54
CA ASP A 7 2.85 -9.67 3.52
C ASP A 7 4.25 -10.10 3.04
N ARG A 8 4.35 -11.28 2.41
CA ARG A 8 5.61 -11.76 1.80
C ARG A 8 6.03 -10.86 0.64
N MET A 9 5.10 -10.46 -0.22
CA MET A 9 5.40 -9.57 -1.34
C MET A 9 5.83 -8.19 -0.86
N VAL A 10 5.11 -7.59 0.09
CA VAL A 10 5.46 -6.30 0.70
C VAL A 10 6.83 -6.38 1.38
N SER A 11 7.12 -7.47 2.09
CA SER A 11 8.44 -7.69 2.70
C SER A 11 9.55 -7.84 1.66
N SER A 12 9.26 -8.42 0.49
CA SER A 12 10.21 -8.51 -0.62
C SER A 12 10.46 -7.15 -1.24
N VAL A 13 9.42 -6.34 -1.44
CA VAL A 13 9.55 -4.96 -1.95
C VAL A 13 10.41 -4.13 -1.01
N ALA A 14 10.16 -4.19 0.31
CA ALA A 14 10.91 -3.41 1.29
C ALA A 14 12.41 -3.74 1.34
N ARG A 15 12.80 -4.95 0.90
CA ARG A 15 14.19 -5.43 0.85
C ARG A 15 14.83 -5.35 -0.54
N ALA A 16 14.09 -4.87 -1.55
CA ALA A 16 14.60 -4.74 -2.91
C ALA A 16 15.84 -3.82 -2.93
N ALA A 17 16.86 -4.21 -3.70
CA ALA A 17 18.08 -3.42 -3.84
C ALA A 17 17.87 -2.23 -4.77
N THR A 18 16.94 -2.36 -5.73
CA THR A 18 16.65 -1.37 -6.75
C THR A 18 15.16 -1.05 -6.84
N VAL A 19 14.85 0.08 -7.48
CA VAL A 19 13.45 0.44 -7.81
C VAL A 19 12.84 -0.56 -8.79
N ASP A 20 13.59 -1.01 -9.80
CA ASP A 20 13.08 -1.95 -10.80
C ASP A 20 12.66 -3.29 -10.19
N GLU A 21 13.45 -3.81 -9.24
CA GLU A 21 13.09 -5.00 -8.47
C GLU A 21 11.80 -4.81 -7.66
N ALA A 22 11.68 -3.65 -6.99
CA ALA A 22 10.49 -3.29 -6.24
C ALA A 22 9.26 -3.21 -7.16
N GLU A 23 9.35 -2.52 -8.31
CA GLU A 23 8.27 -2.34 -9.26
C GLU A 23 7.80 -3.66 -9.87
N ALA A 24 8.71 -4.59 -10.17
CA ALA A 24 8.36 -5.92 -10.67
C ALA A 24 7.47 -6.70 -9.70
N VAL A 25 7.74 -6.60 -8.39
CA VAL A 25 6.91 -7.24 -7.36
C VAL A 25 5.60 -6.48 -7.15
N LEU A 26 5.64 -5.14 -7.13
CA LEU A 26 4.46 -4.29 -6.97
C LEU A 26 3.44 -4.47 -8.10
N ALA A 27 3.90 -4.70 -9.34
CA ALA A 27 3.03 -5.00 -10.48
C ALA A 27 2.16 -6.24 -10.25
N ARG A 28 2.64 -7.22 -9.48
CA ARG A 28 1.90 -8.44 -9.12
C ARG A 28 1.07 -8.27 -7.85
N LEU A 29 1.49 -7.39 -6.95
CA LEU A 29 0.89 -7.20 -5.63
C LEU A 29 -0.60 -6.86 -5.72
N SER A 30 -0.99 -6.02 -6.69
CA SER A 30 -2.38 -5.60 -6.82
C SER A 30 -3.31 -6.79 -7.07
N SER A 31 -2.94 -7.71 -7.96
CA SER A 31 -3.75 -8.89 -8.26
C SER A 31 -3.89 -9.80 -7.04
N GLU A 32 -2.83 -10.00 -6.27
CA GLU A 32 -2.87 -10.82 -5.05
C GLU A 32 -3.67 -10.16 -3.92
N ALA A 33 -3.55 -8.83 -3.79
CA ALA A 33 -4.30 -8.07 -2.79
C ALA A 33 -5.81 -8.04 -3.07
N ASP A 34 -6.20 -8.04 -4.35
CA ASP A 34 -7.60 -8.00 -4.77
C ASP A 34 -8.33 -9.33 -4.53
N LEU A 35 -7.60 -10.42 -4.25
CA LEU A 35 -8.16 -11.69 -3.82
C LEU A 35 -8.57 -11.70 -2.34
N LEU A 36 -8.13 -10.72 -1.53
CA LEU A 36 -8.47 -10.69 -0.10
C LEU A 36 -9.97 -10.46 0.13
N ASP A 37 -10.58 -11.34 0.93
CA ASP A 37 -11.98 -11.23 1.36
C ASP A 37 -12.16 -10.25 2.53
N TRP A 38 -13.39 -9.78 2.70
CA TRP A 38 -13.82 -9.08 3.92
C TRP A 38 -13.54 -9.95 5.17
N PRO A 39 -13.09 -9.37 6.31
CA PRO A 39 -12.97 -7.94 6.63
C PRO A 39 -11.63 -7.30 6.25
N LEU A 40 -10.71 -8.02 5.62
CA LEU A 40 -9.40 -7.52 5.21
C LEU A 40 -9.48 -6.61 3.96
N ASP A 41 -10.68 -6.09 3.69
CA ASP A 41 -11.15 -5.45 2.47
C ASP A 41 -10.06 -4.57 1.85
N ARG A 42 -9.51 -5.10 0.75
CA ARG A 42 -8.88 -4.51 -0.44
C ARG A 42 -7.85 -3.36 -0.29
N ASP A 43 -7.92 -2.52 0.74
CA ASP A 43 -6.95 -1.50 1.12
C ASP A 43 -5.83 -2.03 2.03
N TYR A 44 -5.91 -3.29 2.49
CA TYR A 44 -4.88 -3.90 3.34
C TYR A 44 -3.46 -3.74 2.76
N ALA A 45 -3.31 -3.93 1.45
CA ALA A 45 -2.01 -3.80 0.80
C ALA A 45 -1.46 -2.37 0.86
N ALA A 46 -2.30 -1.33 0.82
CA ALA A 46 -1.84 0.05 0.97
C ALA A 46 -1.30 0.30 2.39
N TRP A 47 -2.01 -0.19 3.41
CA TRP A 47 -1.55 -0.12 4.80
C TRP A 47 -0.25 -0.91 5.02
N ALA A 48 -0.17 -2.13 4.47
CA ALA A 48 1.02 -2.98 4.60
C ALA A 48 2.24 -2.33 3.94
N LEU A 49 2.07 -1.75 2.75
CA LEU A 49 3.11 -0.98 2.06
C LEU A 49 3.56 0.23 2.88
N GLN A 50 2.62 1.04 3.40
CA GLN A 50 2.93 2.19 4.25
C GLN A 50 3.79 1.77 5.44
N ARG A 51 3.36 0.73 6.18
CA ARG A 51 4.04 0.23 7.37
C ARG A 51 5.45 -0.30 7.06
N ALA A 52 5.59 -1.10 6.01
CA ALA A 52 6.88 -1.68 5.64
C ALA A 52 7.85 -0.66 5.03
N SER A 53 7.34 0.44 4.46
CA SER A 53 8.14 1.47 3.80
C SER A 53 9.18 2.14 4.73
N VAL A 54 8.95 2.13 6.05
CA VAL A 54 9.83 2.73 7.06
C VAL A 54 11.23 2.08 7.05
N GLY A 55 11.31 0.79 6.74
CA GLY A 55 12.59 0.05 6.70
C GLY A 55 13.24 0.00 5.31
N ALA A 56 12.61 0.56 4.29
CA ALA A 56 13.09 0.46 2.91
C ALA A 56 14.09 1.57 2.56
N ALA A 57 14.95 1.31 1.57
CA ALA A 57 15.83 2.34 1.00
C ALA A 57 14.99 3.51 0.44
N ALA A 58 15.50 4.74 0.51
CA ALA A 58 14.70 5.95 0.21
C ALA A 58 13.99 5.94 -1.15
N ALA A 59 14.65 5.44 -2.21
CA ALA A 59 14.06 5.34 -3.54
C ALA A 59 12.92 4.30 -3.58
N VAL A 60 13.16 3.10 -3.02
CA VAL A 60 12.16 2.02 -2.90
C VAL A 60 10.99 2.48 -2.04
N ARG A 61 11.27 3.12 -0.89
CA ARG A 61 10.29 3.71 0.01
C ARG A 61 9.33 4.65 -0.73
N ARG A 62 9.86 5.53 -1.58
CA ARG A 62 9.04 6.47 -2.36
C ARG A 62 8.06 5.72 -3.27
N VAL A 63 8.53 4.69 -3.97
CA VAL A 63 7.70 3.88 -4.87
C VAL A 63 6.63 3.11 -4.07
N MET A 64 6.99 2.50 -2.94
CA MET A 64 6.03 1.84 -2.04
C MET A 64 4.91 2.78 -1.62
N LEU A 65 5.24 4.00 -1.20
CA LEU A 65 4.26 5.00 -0.77
C LEU A 65 3.41 5.52 -1.93
N GLN A 66 3.97 5.66 -3.13
CA GLN A 66 3.20 6.02 -4.33
C GLN A 66 2.19 4.94 -4.70
N THR A 67 2.58 3.66 -4.67
CA THR A 67 1.66 2.55 -4.92
C THR A 67 0.59 2.45 -3.83
N ALA A 68 0.97 2.61 -2.56
CA ALA A 68 0.02 2.64 -1.45
C ALA A 68 -1.01 3.75 -1.64
N LEU A 69 -0.58 4.97 -1.99
CA LEU A 69 -1.47 6.11 -2.23
C LEU A 69 -2.43 5.86 -3.39
N ALA A 70 -1.94 5.29 -4.50
CA ALA A 70 -2.78 4.96 -5.65
C ALA A 70 -3.90 3.99 -5.26
N ARG A 71 -3.58 2.95 -4.47
CA ARG A 71 -4.56 1.99 -3.95
C ARG A 71 -5.54 2.64 -2.98
N ALA A 72 -5.04 3.38 -1.99
CA ALA A 72 -5.88 4.05 -1.01
C ALA A 72 -6.88 5.03 -1.66
N ARG A 73 -6.46 5.75 -2.72
CA ARG A 73 -7.34 6.63 -3.49
C ARG A 73 -8.45 5.87 -4.22
N TRP A 74 -8.12 4.73 -4.84
CA TRP A 74 -9.11 3.89 -5.51
C TRP A 74 -10.19 3.42 -4.52
N TYR A 75 -9.80 2.90 -3.36
CA TYR A 75 -10.76 2.45 -2.35
C TYR A 75 -11.52 3.58 -1.68
N ALA A 76 -10.90 4.73 -1.45
CA ALA A 76 -11.59 5.91 -0.97
C ALA A 76 -12.69 6.37 -1.95
N ALA A 77 -12.44 6.29 -3.27
CA ALA A 77 -13.43 6.62 -4.29
C ALA A 77 -14.59 5.61 -4.35
N CYS A 78 -14.35 4.35 -4.01
CA CYS A 78 -15.38 3.31 -3.94
C CYS A 78 -16.13 3.27 -2.59
N ALA A 79 -15.66 4.00 -1.58
CA ALA A 79 -16.26 3.96 -0.25
C ALA A 79 -17.64 4.63 -0.25
N THR A 80 -18.58 4.02 0.46
CA THR A 80 -19.86 4.68 0.74
C THR A 80 -19.70 5.66 1.90
N ALA A 81 -20.60 6.64 2.00
CA ALA A 81 -20.52 7.69 3.03
C ALA A 81 -20.53 7.11 4.46
N GLY A 82 -19.94 7.83 5.41
CA GLY A 82 -19.91 7.44 6.83
C GLY A 82 -18.50 7.13 7.33
N ALA A 83 -18.41 6.26 8.34
CA ALA A 83 -17.16 6.01 9.06
C ALA A 83 -16.07 5.39 8.17
N GLU A 84 -16.45 4.52 7.23
CA GLU A 84 -15.52 3.88 6.29
C GLU A 84 -14.89 4.91 5.34
N GLY A 85 -15.71 5.75 4.71
CA GLY A 85 -15.23 6.84 3.85
C GLY A 85 -14.28 7.78 4.59
N LEU A 86 -14.62 8.16 5.82
CA LEU A 86 -13.75 9.00 6.67
C LEU A 86 -12.40 8.33 6.96
N ALA A 87 -12.39 7.02 7.29
CA ALA A 87 -11.16 6.29 7.54
C ALA A 87 -10.27 6.21 6.30
N ARG A 88 -10.86 5.94 5.12
CA ARG A 88 -10.13 5.87 3.85
C ARG A 88 -9.58 7.22 3.42
N SER A 89 -10.35 8.31 3.57
CA SER A 89 -9.85 9.66 3.30
C SER A 89 -8.68 10.05 4.22
N ARG A 90 -8.72 9.67 5.51
CA ARG A 90 -7.60 9.90 6.44
C ARG A 90 -6.34 9.17 5.99
N HIS A 91 -6.45 7.90 5.63
CA HIS A 91 -5.32 7.11 5.15
C HIS A 91 -4.69 7.72 3.88
N VAL A 92 -5.49 8.21 2.94
CA VAL A 92 -5.01 8.95 1.76
C VAL A 92 -4.20 10.18 2.18
N HIS A 93 -4.72 11.00 3.11
CA HIS A 93 -4.01 12.19 3.57
C HIS A 93 -2.71 11.89 4.31
N GLU A 94 -2.66 10.81 5.10
CA GLU A 94 -1.43 10.35 5.75
C GLU A 94 -0.36 9.98 4.72
N LEU A 95 -0.72 9.21 3.69
CA LEU A 95 0.18 8.84 2.60
C LEU A 95 0.69 10.05 1.80
N GLU A 96 -0.19 11.02 1.52
CA GLU A 96 0.20 12.29 0.89
C GLU A 96 1.19 13.06 1.75
N ALA A 97 0.99 13.10 3.08
CA ALA A 97 1.92 13.73 4.01
C ALA A 97 3.30 13.05 4.01
N LEU A 98 3.34 11.72 4.05
CA LEU A 98 4.59 10.95 3.99
C LEU A 98 5.35 11.22 2.69
N LEU A 99 4.65 11.26 1.54
CA LEU A 99 5.27 11.55 0.25
C LEU A 99 5.79 12.99 0.10
N ARG A 100 5.12 13.96 0.74
CA ARG A 100 5.58 15.36 0.76
C ARG A 100 6.78 15.57 1.68
N THR A 101 6.80 14.92 2.84
CA THR A 101 7.81 15.15 3.88
C THR A 101 9.04 14.25 3.73
N GLY A 102 8.90 13.12 3.03
CA GLY A 102 9.96 12.11 2.90
C GLY A 102 10.35 11.44 4.22
N ARG A 103 9.57 11.66 5.28
CA ARG A 103 9.80 11.16 6.64
C ARG A 103 8.78 10.11 7.00
#